data_AF-Q23RZ1-F1
#
_entry.id   AF-Q23RZ1-F1
#
_cell.length_a   1.000
_cell.length_b   1.000
_cell.length_c   1.000
_cell.angle_alpha   90.00
_cell.angle_beta   90.00
_cell.angle_gamma   90.00
#
_symmetry.space_group_name_H-M   'P 1'
#
loop_
_entity.id
_entity.type
_entity.pdbx_description
1 polymer ?
#
loop_
_entity_poly.entity_id
_entity_poly.type
_entity_poly.pdbx_seq_one_letter_code
_entity_poly.pdbx_strand_id
1 'polypeptide(L)'
;MNKFAIVFAIIMTVCAASNIKCTEKQKQAIACTYEYEPVCGVKLDEKSQYIQKYSTYGNKCQACGEEGVEFYAVGECQNYPENAIFCHPEAYLQPGCTRELNPVCGYFDESFSCSNSVCSSNYSNRCSACINQEVSYVLQGFCQ
;
A
#
# COMPACT_ATOMS: atom_id res chain seq x y z
N MET A 1 13.34 -34.30 -36.54
CA MET A 1 11.91 -34.20 -36.18
C MET A 1 11.81 -33.79 -34.72
N ASN A 2 11.39 -32.53 -34.50
CA ASN A 2 11.23 -31.86 -33.22
C ASN A 2 10.14 -32.49 -32.35
N LYS A 3 10.40 -32.64 -31.04
CA LYS A 3 9.39 -32.53 -29.98
C LYS A 3 10.03 -32.00 -28.70
N PHE A 4 10.38 -30.71 -28.67
CA PHE A 4 10.55 -29.99 -27.39
C PHE A 4 9.16 -29.57 -26.93
N ALA A 5 8.67 -30.21 -25.86
CA ALA A 5 7.47 -29.78 -25.16
C ALA A 5 7.81 -28.52 -24.36
N ILE A 6 7.31 -27.36 -24.80
CA ILE A 6 7.44 -26.10 -24.08
C ILE A 6 6.35 -26.06 -23.02
N VAL A 7 6.80 -26.00 -21.77
CA VAL A 7 5.99 -25.81 -20.56
C VAL A 7 5.33 -24.43 -20.61
N PHE A 8 4.00 -24.39 -20.56
CA PHE A 8 3.25 -23.15 -20.40
C PHE A 8 3.54 -22.56 -19.01
N ALA A 9 4.29 -21.45 -18.97
CA ALA A 9 4.44 -20.64 -17.79
C ALA A 9 3.10 -19.94 -17.49
N ILE A 10 2.50 -20.31 -16.36
CA ILE A 10 1.35 -19.59 -15.79
C ILE A 10 1.88 -18.25 -15.30
N ILE A 11 1.63 -17.19 -16.08
CA ILE A 11 1.85 -15.81 -15.64
C ILE A 11 0.75 -15.55 -14.60
N MET A 12 1.09 -15.73 -13.33
CA MET A 12 0.28 -15.21 -12.23
C MET A 12 0.35 -13.69 -12.31
N THR A 13 -0.68 -13.08 -12.85
CA THR A 13 -0.93 -11.65 -12.72
C THR A 13 -1.13 -11.39 -11.23
N VAL A 14 -0.06 -10.99 -10.55
CA VAL A 14 -0.14 -10.49 -9.19
C VAL A 14 -0.91 -9.18 -9.29
N CYS A 15 -2.17 -9.17 -8.87
CA CYS A 15 -2.83 -7.92 -8.53
C CYS A 15 -1.96 -7.27 -7.45
N ALA A 16 -1.12 -6.31 -7.85
CA ALA A 16 -0.31 -5.57 -6.91
C ALA A 16 -1.28 -4.74 -6.08
N ALA A 17 -1.53 -5.18 -4.84
CA ALA A 17 -2.08 -4.28 -3.85
C ALA A 17 -1.16 -3.06 -3.79
N SER A 18 -1.73 -1.86 -3.78
CA SER A 18 -0.93 -0.64 -3.86
C SER A 18 0.08 -0.54 -2.70
N ASN A 19 -0.30 -0.97 -1.50
CA ASN A 19 0.60 -1.14 -0.37
C ASN A 19 0.88 -2.62 -0.13
N ILE A 20 1.98 -2.93 0.54
CA ILE A 20 2.45 -4.32 0.72
C ILE A 20 2.57 -4.64 2.20
N LYS A 21 1.84 -5.68 2.64
CA LYS A 21 1.88 -6.15 4.03
C LYS A 21 3.22 -6.80 4.36
N CYS A 22 3.75 -6.49 5.53
CA CYS A 22 4.91 -7.20 6.06
C CYS A 22 4.51 -8.63 6.47
N THR A 23 5.25 -9.61 5.97
CA THR A 23 5.06 -11.01 6.39
C THR A 23 5.68 -11.27 7.76
N GLU A 24 5.16 -12.26 8.49
CA GLU A 24 5.73 -12.68 9.78
C GLU A 24 7.22 -13.04 9.66
N LYS A 25 7.62 -13.66 8.54
CA LYS A 25 9.03 -13.99 8.27
C LYS A 25 9.89 -12.73 8.14
N GLN A 26 9.38 -11.67 7.50
CA GLN A 26 10.11 -10.40 7.38
C GLN A 26 10.20 -9.68 8.73
N LYS A 27 9.14 -9.73 9.55
CA LYS A 27 9.14 -9.18 10.91
C LYS A 27 10.17 -9.84 11.83
N GLN A 28 10.55 -11.08 11.53
CA GLN A 28 11.58 -11.84 12.27
C GLN A 28 12.98 -11.71 11.67
N ALA A 29 13.20 -10.81 10.70
CA ALA A 29 14.50 -10.66 10.06
C ALA A 29 15.54 -10.15 11.07
N ILE A 30 16.58 -10.94 11.31
CA ILE A 30 17.70 -10.59 12.20
C ILE A 30 18.71 -9.67 11.50
N ALA A 31 18.82 -9.79 10.17
CA ALA A 31 19.72 -9.00 9.36
C ALA A 31 19.12 -8.71 7.98
N CYS A 32 19.40 -7.53 7.46
CA CYS A 32 19.00 -7.08 6.13
C CYS A 32 20.23 -6.71 5.32
N THR A 33 20.13 -6.83 3.99
CA THR A 33 21.14 -6.34 3.06
C THR A 33 21.18 -4.80 3.07
N TYR A 34 22.29 -4.25 2.59
CA TYR A 34 22.51 -2.80 2.46
C TYR A 34 22.04 -2.24 1.10
N GLU A 35 21.29 -3.01 0.32
CA GLU A 35 20.67 -2.50 -0.90
C GLU A 35 19.72 -1.35 -0.56
N TYR A 36 19.75 -0.31 -1.38
CA TYR A 36 18.91 0.87 -1.20
C TYR A 36 17.79 0.85 -2.25
N GLU A 37 16.65 0.36 -1.81
CA GLU A 37 15.37 0.30 -2.53
C GLU A 37 14.30 0.86 -1.60
N PRO A 38 14.26 2.19 -1.40
CA PRO A 38 13.60 2.77 -0.24
C PRO A 38 12.10 2.54 -0.25
N VAL A 39 11.54 2.44 0.95
CA VAL A 39 10.11 2.26 1.19
C VAL A 39 9.62 3.16 2.31
N CYS A 40 8.33 3.49 2.28
CA CYS A 40 7.65 4.21 3.34
C CYS A 40 6.96 3.20 4.25
N GLY A 41 7.59 2.85 5.36
CA GLY A 41 7.06 1.89 6.33
C GLY A 41 6.01 2.54 7.21
N VAL A 42 4.85 1.89 7.37
CA VAL A 42 3.70 2.41 8.11
C VAL A 42 3.51 1.62 9.41
N LYS A 43 3.61 2.34 10.52
CA LYS A 43 3.27 1.87 11.87
C LYS A 43 1.83 2.25 12.20
N LEU A 44 1.06 1.27 12.64
CA LEU A 44 -0.31 1.48 13.11
C LEU A 44 -0.32 1.69 14.62
N ASP A 45 -1.17 2.59 15.09
CA ASP A 45 -1.43 2.70 16.52
C ASP A 45 -2.20 1.47 17.03
N GLU A 46 -1.77 0.91 18.17
CA GLU A 46 -2.38 -0.29 18.77
C GLU A 46 -3.87 -0.12 19.07
N LYS A 47 -4.33 1.11 19.31
CA LYS A 47 -5.72 1.43 19.65
C LYS A 47 -6.55 1.80 18.42
N SER A 48 -5.91 2.09 17.28
CA SER A 48 -6.60 2.52 16.06
C SER A 48 -5.71 2.41 14.82
N GLN A 49 -6.10 1.52 13.89
CA GLN A 49 -5.54 1.45 12.53
C GLN A 49 -5.68 2.77 11.72
N TYR A 50 -6.49 3.71 12.22
CA TYR A 50 -6.70 5.00 11.59
C TYR A 50 -5.59 6.01 11.93
N ILE A 51 -4.87 5.81 13.03
CA ILE A 51 -3.73 6.63 13.42
C ILE A 51 -2.46 5.94 12.93
N GLN A 52 -1.71 6.64 12.10
CA GLN A 52 -0.53 6.09 11.44
C GLN A 52 0.67 6.98 11.73
N LYS A 53 1.81 6.35 11.93
CA LYS A 53 3.12 6.98 11.84
C LYS A 53 3.87 6.29 10.73
N TYR A 54 4.64 7.02 9.94
CA TYR A 54 5.40 6.43 8.86
C TYR A 54 6.80 7.01 8.79
N SER A 55 7.74 6.25 8.22
CA SER A 55 9.14 6.64 8.11
C SER A 55 9.78 5.96 6.90
N THR A 56 10.76 6.62 6.31
CA THR A 56 11.53 6.08 5.20
C THR A 56 12.54 5.07 5.73
N TYR A 57 12.59 3.90 5.11
CA TYR A 57 13.59 2.87 5.36
C TYR A 57 14.37 2.59 4.07
N GLY A 58 15.62 2.15 4.20
CA GLY A 58 16.49 1.92 3.04
C GLY A 58 16.01 0.78 2.14
N ASN A 59 15.29 -0.20 2.69
CA ASN A 59 14.61 -1.24 1.93
C ASN A 59 13.46 -1.90 2.70
N LYS A 60 12.68 -2.73 2.01
CA LYS A 60 11.55 -3.49 2.56
C LYS A 60 11.91 -4.41 3.74
N CYS A 61 13.14 -4.96 3.77
CA CYS A 61 13.58 -5.80 4.88
C CYS A 61 13.75 -4.95 6.15
N GLN A 62 14.44 -3.81 6.03
CA GLN A 62 14.64 -2.88 7.13
C GLN A 62 13.29 -2.33 7.66
N ALA A 63 12.37 -1.98 6.76
CA ALA A 63 11.03 -1.54 7.16
C ALA A 63 10.28 -2.63 7.90
N CYS A 64 10.17 -3.83 7.33
CA CYS A 64 9.37 -4.89 7.96
C CYS A 64 10.02 -5.50 9.20
N GLY A 65 11.34 -5.43 9.37
CA GLY A 65 12.03 -5.86 10.58
C GLY A 65 11.96 -4.85 11.74
N GLU A 66 11.51 -3.62 11.46
CA GLU A 66 11.33 -2.59 12.49
C GLU A 66 10.04 -2.82 13.28
N GLU A 67 10.14 -2.68 14.60
CA GLU A 67 9.03 -2.90 15.52
C GLU A 67 7.83 -1.99 15.21
N GLY A 68 6.66 -2.60 15.09
CA GLY A 68 5.38 -1.92 14.86
C GLY A 68 5.10 -1.53 13.40
N VAL A 69 6.01 -1.77 12.46
CA VAL A 69 5.72 -1.60 11.02
C VAL A 69 4.84 -2.76 10.55
N GLU A 70 3.65 -2.43 10.05
CA GLU A 70 2.67 -3.43 9.60
C GLU A 70 2.70 -3.65 8.09
N PHE A 71 2.94 -2.59 7.33
CA PHE A 71 3.02 -2.62 5.87
C PHE A 71 3.87 -1.46 5.37
N TYR A 72 4.16 -1.44 4.08
CA TYR A 72 4.90 -0.36 3.45
C TYR A 72 4.31 0.02 2.08
N ALA A 73 4.55 1.28 1.70
CA ALA A 73 4.39 1.78 0.35
C ALA A 73 5.76 1.86 -0.35
N VAL A 74 5.81 1.75 -1.68
CA VAL A 74 7.05 1.81 -2.44
C VAL A 74 7.59 3.26 -2.46
N GLY A 75 8.90 3.44 -2.39
CA GLY A 75 9.52 4.76 -2.41
C GLY A 75 9.57 5.45 -1.04
N GLU A 76 10.28 6.56 -0.97
CA GLU A 76 10.45 7.32 0.27
C GLU A 76 9.15 8.01 0.71
N CYS A 77 8.97 8.23 2.01
CA CYS A 77 7.77 8.91 2.52
C CYS A 77 7.62 10.35 2.02
N GLN A 78 8.72 11.01 1.65
CA GLN A 78 8.73 12.36 1.09
C GLN A 78 8.11 12.43 -0.32
N ASN A 79 7.94 11.29 -0.99
CA ASN A 79 7.23 11.22 -2.27
C ASN A 79 5.70 11.30 -2.10
N TYR A 80 5.21 11.21 -0.87
CA TYR A 80 3.81 11.30 -0.53
C TYR A 80 3.50 12.63 0.16
N PRO A 81 2.27 13.14 0.05
CA PRO A 81 1.84 14.31 0.81
C PRO A 81 1.99 14.09 2.33
N GLU A 82 2.39 15.12 3.08
CA GLU A 82 2.61 15.03 4.53
C GLU A 82 1.35 14.60 5.31
N ASN A 83 0.16 14.92 4.81
CA ASN A 83 -1.12 14.52 5.38
C ASN A 83 -1.70 13.26 4.74
N ALA A 84 -0.89 12.49 4.00
CA ALA A 84 -1.31 11.22 3.42
C ALA A 84 -1.65 10.20 4.50
N ILE A 85 -2.74 9.49 4.26
CA ILE A 85 -3.19 8.41 5.11
C ILE A 85 -3.21 7.14 4.26
N PHE A 86 -2.30 6.21 4.53
CA PHE A 86 -2.13 5.00 3.73
C PHE A 86 -3.24 3.99 4.00
N CYS A 87 -3.71 3.35 2.93
CA CYS A 87 -4.69 2.28 3.02
C CYS A 87 -4.00 0.97 3.41
N HIS A 88 -4.48 0.32 4.47
CA HIS A 88 -3.95 -0.99 4.84
C HIS A 88 -4.17 -1.96 3.67
N PRO A 89 -3.16 -2.77 3.28
CA PRO A 89 -3.25 -3.68 2.13
C PRO A 89 -4.38 -4.71 2.23
N GLU A 90 -4.85 -4.99 3.44
CA GLU A 90 -5.98 -5.91 3.69
C GLU A 90 -7.29 -5.18 4.03
N ALA A 91 -7.38 -3.87 3.80
CA ALA A 91 -8.61 -3.11 4.07
C ALA A 91 -9.80 -3.64 3.26
N TYR A 92 -9.57 -4.25 2.09
CA TYR A 92 -10.61 -4.91 1.29
C TYR A 92 -11.28 -6.11 1.98
N LEU A 93 -10.68 -6.67 3.03
CA LEU A 93 -11.29 -7.74 3.83
C LEU A 93 -12.38 -7.22 4.77
N GLN A 94 -12.52 -5.89 4.92
CA GLN A 94 -13.59 -5.30 5.72
C GLN A 94 -14.95 -5.61 5.09
N PRO A 95 -15.92 -6.17 5.84
CA PRO A 95 -17.18 -6.64 5.30
C PRO A 95 -18.11 -5.51 4.80
N GLY A 96 -17.80 -4.26 5.15
CA GLY A 96 -18.53 -3.09 4.68
C GLY A 96 -18.06 -1.81 5.37
N CYS A 97 -18.51 -0.67 4.82
CA CYS A 97 -18.21 0.65 5.35
C CYS A 97 -19.48 1.33 5.89
N THR A 98 -19.29 2.21 6.86
CA THR A 98 -20.32 3.15 7.31
C THR A 98 -20.74 4.06 6.15
N ARG A 99 -21.99 4.55 6.20
CA ARG A 99 -22.53 5.51 5.22
C ARG A 99 -22.29 6.97 5.60
N GLU A 100 -21.40 7.21 6.56
CA GLU A 100 -21.05 8.57 6.93
C GLU A 100 -20.35 9.28 5.77
N LEU A 101 -20.69 10.56 5.58
CA LEU A 101 -20.05 11.40 4.58
C LEU A 101 -18.90 12.14 5.24
N ASN A 102 -17.69 11.63 5.05
CA ASN A 102 -16.45 12.27 5.46
C ASN A 102 -15.47 12.16 4.27
N PRO A 103 -15.65 13.01 3.24
CA PRO A 103 -15.10 12.75 1.91
C PRO A 103 -13.58 12.73 1.88
N VAL A 104 -13.04 11.86 1.06
CA VAL A 104 -11.60 11.72 0.83
C VAL A 104 -11.31 11.58 -0.67
N CYS A 105 -10.11 11.99 -1.06
CA CYS A 105 -9.54 11.77 -2.38
C CYS A 105 -8.58 10.60 -2.28
N GLY A 106 -8.93 9.47 -2.89
CA GLY A 106 -8.05 8.30 -2.95
C GLY A 106 -7.11 8.41 -4.14
N TYR A 107 -5.83 8.16 -3.91
CA TYR A 107 -4.79 8.17 -4.93
C TYR A 107 -4.35 6.74 -5.23
N PHE A 108 -4.22 6.41 -6.51
CA PHE A 108 -3.74 5.12 -6.97
C PHE A 108 -2.23 5.12 -7.13
N ASP A 109 -1.60 3.96 -7.01
CA ASP A 109 -0.18 3.81 -7.34
C ASP A 109 0.06 4.00 -8.86
N GLU A 110 1.25 4.48 -9.23
CA GLU A 110 1.65 4.78 -10.62
C GLU A 110 1.69 3.53 -11.52
N SER A 111 1.67 2.34 -10.93
CA SER A 111 1.54 1.08 -11.65
C SER A 111 0.16 0.87 -12.28
N PHE A 112 -0.83 1.69 -11.93
CA PHE A 112 -2.17 1.65 -12.50
C PHE A 112 -2.30 2.54 -13.75
N SER A 113 -2.92 2.02 -14.81
CA SER A 113 -3.21 2.78 -16.04
C SER A 113 -4.37 3.76 -15.80
N CYS A 114 -4.05 4.95 -15.33
CA CYS A 114 -5.03 6.01 -15.16
C CYS A 114 -5.41 6.62 -16.50
N SER A 115 -6.71 6.72 -16.77
CA SER A 115 -7.23 7.35 -17.99
C SER A 115 -7.14 8.89 -17.95
N ASN A 116 -6.88 9.49 -16.79
CA ASN A 116 -6.74 10.93 -16.57
C ASN A 116 -5.33 11.28 -16.08
N SER A 117 -4.95 12.57 -16.19
CA SER A 117 -3.63 13.10 -15.78
C SER A 117 -3.35 13.01 -14.28
N VAL A 118 -4.38 12.77 -13.45
CA VAL A 118 -4.23 12.55 -12.00
C VAL A 118 -4.85 11.21 -11.66
N CYS A 119 -4.03 10.30 -11.13
CA CYS A 119 -4.43 9.00 -10.64
C CYS A 119 -5.18 9.13 -9.29
N SER A 120 -6.40 9.68 -9.33
CA SER A 120 -7.20 9.84 -8.12
C SER A 120 -8.71 9.74 -8.36
N SER A 121 -9.46 9.50 -7.29
CA SER A 121 -10.92 9.43 -7.31
C SER A 121 -11.54 9.84 -5.97
N ASN A 122 -12.76 10.35 -6.05
CA ASN A 122 -13.55 10.78 -4.89
C ASN A 122 -14.23 9.58 -4.22
N TYR A 123 -14.17 9.54 -2.90
CA TYR A 123 -14.85 8.55 -2.08
C TYR A 123 -15.62 9.22 -0.94
N SER A 124 -16.73 8.59 -0.51
CA SER A 124 -17.59 9.16 0.53
C SER A 124 -16.91 9.19 1.90
N ASN A 125 -16.02 8.23 2.16
CA ASN A 125 -15.18 8.18 3.35
C ASN A 125 -13.92 7.32 3.14
N ARG A 126 -13.00 7.40 4.08
CA ARG A 126 -11.74 6.63 4.08
C ARG A 126 -11.96 5.12 3.92
N CYS A 127 -12.95 4.54 4.61
CA CYS A 127 -13.21 3.11 4.47
C CYS A 127 -13.57 2.78 3.02
N SER A 128 -14.52 3.51 2.43
CA SER A 128 -14.95 3.29 1.05
C SER A 128 -13.83 3.45 0.02
N ALA A 129 -12.82 4.29 0.31
CA ALA A 129 -11.60 4.39 -0.48
C ALA A 129 -10.70 3.17 -0.30
N CYS A 130 -10.33 2.85 0.95
CA CYS A 130 -9.34 1.81 1.23
C CYS A 130 -9.81 0.38 0.98
N ILE A 131 -11.12 0.11 0.89
CA ILE A 131 -11.59 -1.20 0.42
C ILE A 131 -11.30 -1.44 -1.07
N ASN A 132 -11.07 -0.37 -1.85
CA ASN A 132 -10.54 -0.48 -3.20
C ASN A 132 -9.02 -0.74 -3.12
N GLN A 133 -8.59 -1.93 -3.55
CA GLN A 133 -7.21 -2.41 -3.45
C GLN A 133 -6.20 -1.60 -4.30
N GLU A 134 -6.71 -0.82 -5.26
CA GLU A 134 -5.89 0.04 -6.12
C GLU A 134 -5.53 1.36 -5.41
N VAL A 135 -6.27 1.75 -4.38
CA VAL A 135 -6.02 3.01 -3.64
C VAL A 135 -4.85 2.82 -2.68
N SER A 136 -3.79 3.60 -2.89
CA SER A 136 -2.59 3.65 -2.04
C SER A 136 -2.85 4.42 -0.76
N TYR A 137 -3.26 5.66 -0.89
CA TYR A 137 -3.42 6.58 0.21
C TYR A 137 -4.58 7.51 -0.09
N VAL A 138 -5.06 8.15 0.97
CA VAL A 138 -6.12 9.15 0.87
C VAL A 138 -5.65 10.48 1.42
N LEU A 139 -6.19 11.56 0.84
CA LEU A 139 -6.16 12.90 1.40
C LEU A 139 -7.56 13.29 1.84
N GLN A 140 -7.66 14.06 2.92
CA GLN A 140 -8.93 14.57 3.40
C GLN A 140 -9.55 15.55 2.40
N GLY A 141 -10.84 15.41 2.13
CA GLY A 141 -11.59 16.24 1.16
C GLY A 141 -11.70 15.61 -0.22
N PHE A 142 -12.41 16.25 -1.14
CA PHE A 142 -12.51 15.80 -2.53
C PHE A 142 -11.22 16.08 -3.32
N CYS A 143 -11.01 15.33 -4.41
CA CYS A 143 -9.93 15.56 -5.36
C CYS A 143 -10.05 16.94 -6.02
N GLN A 144 -8.90 17.58 -6.27
CA GLN A 144 -8.78 18.91 -6.88
C GLN A 144 -8.26 18.81 -8.32
#